data_AF-A0A9X1JYS2-F1
#
_entry.id   AF-A0A9X1JYS2-F1
#
_cell.length_a   1.000
_cell.length_b   1.000
_cell.length_c   1.000
_cell.angle_alpha   90.00
_cell.angle_beta   90.00
_cell.angle_gamma   90.00
#
_symmetry.space_group_name_H-M   'P 1'
#
loop_
_entity.id
_entity.type
_entity.pdbx_description
1 polymer ?
#
loop_
_entity_poly.entity_id
_entity_poly.type
_entity_poly.pdbx_seq_one_letter_code
_entity_poly.pdbx_strand_id
1 'polypeptide(L)'
;MTRRNSITMVLGWLPLAWALLAGPLHSELLPALDQRERLAWQAVGWVNATGIHGHASCSGTLIAPDLVVTAAHCAGGTNKFKGRRHFVAGWDKGGFIATSRSAEIFVHPEYERTKGNHKFKYDVAVIQLESPVPGSAVTPLRIADNAALRLGELAVLGYHRKSPNVLNGRFDCMTLSSGNEPVVILDCEVINGNSGGPVLARVTNEWVLVAVVAGRVGGETPLALAVPVDEWLLRHWRAALVRAEQRRPG
;
A
#
# COMPACT_ATOMS: atom_id res chain seq x y z
N MET A 1 17.85 55.96 65.05
CA MET A 1 17.14 55.80 63.75
C MET A 1 18.00 54.90 62.87
N THR A 2 17.72 53.59 62.86
CA THR A 2 18.46 52.61 62.03
C THR A 2 17.46 51.57 61.56
N ARG A 3 17.01 51.70 60.31
CA ARG A 3 16.10 50.77 59.65
C ARG A 3 16.86 49.46 59.35
N ARG A 4 16.40 48.34 59.92
CA ARG A 4 16.76 46.98 59.46
C ARG A 4 15.79 46.60 58.35
N ASN A 5 16.28 46.41 57.13
CA ASN A 5 15.52 45.82 56.03
C ASN A 5 15.52 44.30 56.18
N SER A 6 14.33 43.71 56.32
CA SER A 6 14.13 42.26 56.24
C SER A 6 13.97 41.88 54.76
N ILE A 7 14.85 41.00 54.26
CA ILE A 7 14.75 40.41 52.93
C ILE A 7 13.91 39.14 53.05
N THR A 8 12.68 39.17 52.56
CA THR A 8 11.82 37.99 52.46
C THR A 8 12.20 37.23 51.19
N MET A 9 12.84 36.06 51.35
CA MET A 9 13.20 35.16 50.25
C MET A 9 11.94 34.39 49.80
N VAL A 10 11.38 34.73 48.64
CA VAL A 10 10.30 33.97 48.01
C VAL A 10 10.94 32.86 47.18
N LEU A 11 10.91 31.62 47.66
CA LEU A 11 11.25 30.45 46.84
C LEU A 11 10.16 30.24 45.78
N GLY A 12 10.44 30.68 44.56
CA GLY A 12 9.59 30.41 43.41
C GLY A 12 9.65 28.93 43.02
N TRP A 13 8.49 28.26 43.08
CA TRP A 13 8.32 26.93 42.50
C TRP A 13 8.32 27.07 40.96
N LEU A 14 9.40 26.62 40.32
CA LEU A 14 9.45 26.46 38.87
C LEU A 14 8.65 25.21 38.49
N PRO A 15 7.60 25.31 37.66
CA PRO A 15 6.91 24.12 37.17
C PRO A 15 7.86 23.34 36.26
N LEU A 16 8.05 22.04 36.54
CA LEU A 16 8.66 21.11 35.60
C LEU A 16 7.77 21.07 34.35
N ALA A 17 8.14 21.84 33.33
CA ALA A 17 7.60 21.68 32.00
C ALA A 17 8.07 20.32 31.48
N TRP A 18 7.17 19.34 31.45
CA TRP A 18 7.35 18.12 30.69
C TRP A 18 7.35 18.52 29.21
N ALA A 19 8.54 18.76 28.67
CA ALA A 19 8.72 18.86 27.24
C ALA A 19 8.36 17.49 26.66
N LEU A 20 7.20 17.40 26.00
CA LEU A 20 6.92 16.33 25.05
C LEU A 20 7.98 16.44 23.95
N LEU A 21 9.07 15.69 24.09
CA LEU A 21 10.02 15.48 23.02
C LEU A 21 9.26 14.73 21.92
N ALA A 22 8.74 15.49 20.95
CA ALA A 22 8.36 14.93 19.66
C ALA A 22 9.65 14.32 19.10
N GLY A 23 9.78 12.99 19.23
CA GLY A 23 10.90 12.27 18.66
C GLY A 23 10.97 12.55 17.16
N PRO A 24 12.16 12.55 16.56
CA PRO A 24 12.29 12.67 15.11
C PRO A 24 11.41 11.62 14.42
N LEU A 25 10.62 12.06 13.44
CA LEU A 25 9.89 11.19 12.50
C LEU A 25 10.89 10.21 11.88
N HIS A 26 10.99 9.01 12.44
CA HIS A 26 11.77 7.92 11.88
C HIS A 26 10.83 7.10 11.00
N SER A 27 10.91 7.32 9.69
CA SER A 27 10.39 6.36 8.72
C SER A 27 11.31 5.14 8.75
N GLU A 28 10.82 4.00 9.19
CA GLU A 28 11.57 2.73 9.10
C GLU A 28 11.06 1.91 7.92
N LEU A 29 12.00 1.29 7.21
CA LEU A 29 11.72 0.33 6.15
C LEU A 29 10.77 -0.76 6.65
N LEU A 30 9.83 -1.17 5.80
CA LEU A 30 8.93 -2.30 6.11
C LEU A 30 9.75 -3.56 6.47
N PRO A 31 9.63 -4.12 7.68
CA PRO A 31 10.30 -5.35 8.06
C PRO A 31 9.64 -6.56 7.40
N ALA A 32 10.39 -7.66 7.29
CA ALA A 32 9.83 -8.94 6.89
C ALA A 32 8.77 -9.39 7.92
N LEU A 33 7.58 -9.74 7.42
CA LEU A 33 6.51 -10.25 8.27
C LEU A 33 6.85 -11.65 8.79
N ASP A 34 6.31 -12.01 9.95
CA ASP A 34 6.47 -13.35 10.49
C ASP A 34 5.76 -14.40 9.62
N GLN A 35 6.00 -15.69 9.87
CA GLN A 35 5.39 -16.73 9.03
C GLN A 35 3.86 -16.74 9.09
N ARG A 36 3.27 -16.49 10.25
CA ARG A 36 1.82 -16.51 10.44
C ARG A 36 1.17 -15.35 9.68
N GLU A 37 1.76 -14.17 9.77
CA GLU A 37 1.31 -12.99 9.03
C GLU A 37 1.43 -13.21 7.52
N ARG A 38 2.54 -13.78 7.03
CA ARG A 38 2.71 -14.05 5.59
C ARG A 38 1.66 -15.02 5.05
N LEU A 39 1.20 -15.97 5.86
CA LEU A 39 0.10 -16.86 5.52
C LEU A 39 -1.27 -16.16 5.53
N ALA A 40 -1.44 -15.07 6.30
CA ALA A 40 -2.68 -14.29 6.31
C ALA A 40 -2.80 -13.32 5.13
N TRP A 41 -1.66 -12.89 4.54
CA TRP A 41 -1.61 -11.85 3.51
C TRP A 41 -1.23 -12.36 2.11
N GLN A 42 -1.60 -13.60 1.80
CA GLN A 42 -1.26 -14.28 0.54
C GLN A 42 -1.84 -13.60 -0.71
N ALA A 43 -2.87 -12.76 -0.55
CA ALA A 43 -3.42 -11.92 -1.61
C ALA A 43 -2.45 -10.84 -2.10
N VAL A 44 -1.44 -10.48 -1.30
CA VAL A 44 -0.36 -9.59 -1.71
C VAL A 44 0.72 -10.43 -2.39
N GLY A 45 1.06 -10.04 -3.62
CA GLY A 45 1.93 -10.83 -4.47
C GLY A 45 2.88 -9.98 -5.30
N TRP A 46 3.74 -10.66 -6.06
CA TRP A 46 4.60 -10.01 -7.05
C TRP A 46 3.80 -9.62 -8.28
N VAL A 47 4.15 -8.48 -8.85
CA VAL A 47 3.80 -8.10 -10.23
C VAL A 47 5.09 -7.87 -11.00
N ASN A 48 5.32 -8.70 -12.03
CA ASN A 48 6.54 -8.63 -12.84
C ASN A 48 6.30 -9.10 -14.29
N ALA A 49 7.35 -9.07 -15.12
CA ALA A 49 7.27 -9.50 -16.52
C ALA A 49 7.55 -11.01 -16.72
N THR A 50 8.26 -11.65 -15.80
CA THR A 50 8.89 -12.97 -16.00
C THR A 50 8.31 -14.09 -15.11
N GLY A 51 7.26 -13.80 -14.34
CA GLY A 51 6.65 -14.73 -13.40
C GLY A 51 7.62 -15.19 -12.31
N ILE A 52 7.60 -16.50 -12.05
CA ILE A 52 8.37 -17.16 -10.98
C ILE A 52 9.87 -17.24 -11.28
N HIS A 53 10.30 -16.96 -12.51
CA HIS A 53 11.71 -16.99 -12.92
C HIS A 53 12.41 -15.63 -12.75
N GLY A 54 11.68 -14.61 -12.30
CA GLY A 54 12.24 -13.29 -12.03
C GLY A 54 12.38 -12.97 -10.56
N HIS A 55 12.41 -11.68 -10.28
CA HIS A 55 12.35 -11.10 -8.95
C HIS A 55 11.17 -10.12 -8.86
N ALA A 56 10.82 -9.71 -7.65
CA ALA A 56 9.84 -8.65 -7.42
C ALA A 56 10.32 -7.34 -8.07
N SER A 57 9.69 -6.93 -9.17
CA SER A 57 9.80 -5.55 -9.68
C SER A 57 8.81 -4.61 -9.00
N CYS A 58 7.62 -5.13 -8.74
CA CYS A 58 6.53 -4.44 -8.06
C CYS A 58 5.73 -5.44 -7.22
N SER A 59 4.88 -4.90 -6.37
CA SER A 59 3.85 -5.61 -5.64
C SER A 59 2.49 -5.41 -6.33
N GLY A 60 1.53 -6.26 -5.98
CA GLY A 60 0.13 -6.13 -6.36
C GLY A 60 -0.76 -6.85 -5.36
N THR A 61 -2.06 -6.63 -5.44
CA THR A 61 -3.02 -7.27 -4.53
C THR A 61 -4.18 -7.86 -5.31
N LEU A 62 -4.45 -9.14 -5.08
CA LEU A 62 -5.64 -9.81 -5.59
C LEU A 62 -6.88 -9.25 -4.86
N ILE A 63 -7.79 -8.61 -5.59
CA ILE A 63 -9.01 -7.97 -5.05
C ILE A 63 -10.30 -8.64 -5.53
N ALA A 64 -10.21 -9.48 -6.56
CA ALA A 64 -11.21 -10.47 -6.96
C ALA A 64 -10.50 -11.68 -7.56
N PRO A 65 -11.14 -12.85 -7.75
CA PRO A 65 -10.45 -14.07 -8.22
C PRO A 65 -9.64 -13.89 -9.51
N ASP A 66 -10.08 -13.00 -10.41
CA ASP A 66 -9.37 -12.69 -11.66
C ASP A 66 -8.88 -11.24 -11.75
N LEU A 67 -8.85 -10.49 -10.65
CA LEU A 67 -8.51 -9.07 -10.68
C LEU A 67 -7.45 -8.72 -9.63
N VAL A 68 -6.34 -8.14 -10.11
CA VAL A 68 -5.25 -7.65 -9.29
C VAL A 68 -5.15 -6.14 -9.43
N VAL A 69 -5.03 -5.41 -8.33
CA VAL A 69 -4.68 -3.98 -8.35
C VAL A 69 -3.17 -3.81 -8.16
N THR A 70 -2.59 -2.83 -8.86
CA THR A 70 -1.17 -2.46 -8.77
C THR A 70 -0.97 -1.00 -9.20
N ALA A 71 0.26 -0.52 -9.24
CA ALA A 71 0.57 0.83 -9.75
C ALA A 71 0.58 0.85 -11.28
N ALA A 72 0.19 1.97 -11.89
CA ALA A 72 0.14 2.10 -13.35
C ALA A 72 1.53 1.97 -14.01
N HIS A 73 2.57 2.54 -13.39
CA HIS A 73 3.94 2.40 -13.89
C HIS A 73 4.41 0.93 -13.85
N CYS A 74 3.97 0.15 -12.88
CA CYS A 74 4.26 -1.30 -12.79
C CYS A 74 3.58 -2.06 -13.93
N ALA A 75 2.35 -1.69 -14.26
CA ALA A 75 1.54 -2.33 -15.29
C ALA A 75 2.04 -2.06 -16.73
N GLY A 76 3.00 -1.14 -16.92
CA GLY A 76 3.55 -0.77 -18.23
C GLY A 76 3.15 0.63 -18.72
N GLY A 77 2.45 1.40 -17.89
CA GLY A 77 2.03 2.77 -18.19
C GLY A 77 1.10 2.86 -19.41
N THR A 78 1.28 3.89 -20.24
CA THR A 78 0.44 4.18 -21.43
C THR A 78 0.71 3.27 -22.63
N ASN A 79 1.70 2.38 -22.55
CA ASN A 79 2.09 1.57 -23.69
C ASN A 79 1.39 0.21 -23.64
N LYS A 80 0.28 0.12 -24.37
CA LYS A 80 -0.52 -1.11 -24.56
C LYS A 80 0.27 -2.31 -25.09
N PHE A 81 1.50 -2.09 -25.58
CA PHE A 81 2.39 -3.11 -26.12
C PHE A 81 3.53 -3.54 -25.17
N LYS A 82 3.64 -2.99 -23.96
CA LYS A 82 4.72 -3.33 -23.01
C LYS A 82 4.45 -4.61 -22.20
N GLY A 83 4.28 -5.72 -22.92
CA GLY A 83 4.47 -7.09 -22.43
C GLY A 83 3.45 -7.60 -21.41
N ARG A 84 3.21 -8.92 -21.43
CA ARG A 84 2.39 -9.60 -20.42
C ARG A 84 2.97 -9.37 -19.02
N ARG A 85 2.10 -9.12 -18.05
CA ARG A 85 2.45 -9.15 -16.63
C ARG A 85 2.08 -10.49 -16.03
N HIS A 86 2.82 -10.89 -15.03
CA HIS A 86 2.50 -12.03 -14.18
C HIS A 86 2.20 -11.54 -12.79
N PHE A 87 1.16 -12.10 -12.19
CA PHE A 87 0.88 -12.00 -10.77
C PHE A 87 1.30 -13.30 -10.09
N VAL A 88 2.07 -13.22 -9.02
CA VAL A 88 2.51 -14.37 -8.22
C VAL A 88 2.08 -14.16 -6.78
N ALA A 89 1.06 -14.91 -6.34
CA ALA A 89 0.47 -14.80 -5.00
C ALA A 89 1.25 -15.64 -3.98
N GLY A 90 1.41 -15.08 -2.78
CA GLY A 90 2.01 -15.79 -1.63
C GLY A 90 3.44 -16.23 -1.86
N TRP A 91 4.28 -15.42 -2.52
CA TRP A 91 5.69 -15.76 -2.69
C TRP A 91 6.42 -15.80 -1.34
N ASP A 92 7.11 -16.91 -1.07
CA ASP A 92 7.90 -17.13 0.13
C ASP A 92 9.12 -18.03 -0.17
N LYS A 93 10.31 -17.44 -0.15
CA LYS A 93 11.60 -18.15 -0.24
C LYS A 93 11.68 -19.15 -1.41
N GLY A 94 11.09 -18.80 -2.55
CA GLY A 94 11.08 -19.65 -3.76
C GLY A 94 9.80 -20.49 -3.93
N GLY A 95 8.97 -20.59 -2.89
CA GLY A 95 7.61 -21.11 -3.00
C GLY A 95 6.60 -20.03 -3.39
N PHE A 96 5.49 -20.44 -3.99
CA PHE A 96 4.35 -19.60 -4.32
C PHE A 96 3.05 -20.41 -4.24
N ILE A 97 1.92 -19.72 -4.12
CA ILE A 97 0.61 -20.38 -3.99
C ILE A 97 -0.12 -20.43 -5.33
N ALA A 98 -0.12 -19.31 -6.05
CA ALA A 98 -0.75 -19.21 -7.35
C ALA A 98 0.03 -18.26 -8.25
N THR A 99 -0.04 -18.49 -9.56
CA THR A 99 0.52 -17.60 -10.57
C THR A 99 -0.42 -17.52 -11.76
N SER A 100 -0.57 -16.33 -12.32
CA SER A 100 -1.40 -16.11 -13.50
C SER A 100 -0.88 -14.94 -14.32
N ARG A 101 -1.06 -15.02 -15.64
CA ARG A 101 -0.69 -13.95 -16.58
C ARG A 101 -1.82 -12.93 -16.72
N SER A 102 -1.47 -11.73 -17.12
CA SER A 102 -2.42 -10.71 -17.56
C SER A 102 -3.12 -11.15 -18.85
N ALA A 103 -4.45 -11.22 -18.82
CA ALA A 103 -5.29 -11.22 -20.01
C ALA A 103 -5.43 -9.81 -20.55
N GLU A 104 -5.78 -8.88 -19.66
CA GLU A 104 -5.97 -7.47 -19.96
C GLU A 104 -5.40 -6.60 -18.85
N ILE A 105 -5.00 -5.38 -19.21
CA ILE A 105 -4.46 -4.39 -18.28
C ILE A 105 -5.20 -3.08 -18.52
N PHE A 106 -5.76 -2.52 -17.45
CA PHE A 106 -6.45 -1.24 -17.47
C PHE A 106 -5.71 -0.27 -16.56
N VAL A 107 -5.34 0.88 -17.11
CA VAL A 107 -4.68 1.96 -16.37
C VAL A 107 -5.71 3.06 -16.10
N HIS A 108 -5.58 3.75 -14.97
CA HIS A 108 -6.45 4.88 -14.66
C HIS A 108 -6.41 5.92 -15.80
N PRO A 109 -7.56 6.37 -16.36
CA PRO A 109 -7.58 7.26 -17.53
C PRO A 109 -6.82 8.57 -17.33
N GLU A 110 -6.91 9.14 -16.13
CA GLU A 110 -6.19 10.38 -15.80
C GLU A 110 -4.67 10.18 -15.70
N TYR A 111 -4.18 8.95 -15.47
CA TYR A 111 -2.75 8.66 -15.60
C TYR A 111 -2.29 8.88 -17.03
N GLU A 112 -3.10 8.48 -18.02
CA GLU A 112 -2.77 8.64 -19.44
C GLU A 112 -2.84 10.10 -19.87
N ARG A 113 -3.90 10.81 -19.46
CA ARG A 113 -4.13 12.24 -19.79
C ARG A 113 -3.11 13.17 -19.13
N THR A 114 -2.69 12.87 -17.91
CA THR A 114 -1.80 13.74 -17.14
C THR A 114 -0.37 13.65 -17.68
N LYS A 115 0.28 14.81 -17.87
CA LYS A 115 1.68 14.90 -18.31
C LYS A 115 2.63 15.19 -17.15
N GLY A 116 3.89 14.82 -17.33
CA GLY A 116 4.97 15.11 -16.40
C GLY A 116 4.76 14.48 -15.02
N ASN A 117 5.25 15.18 -14.00
CA ASN A 117 5.33 14.63 -12.65
C ASN A 117 3.95 14.46 -12.00
N HIS A 118 2.87 15.07 -12.49
CA HIS A 118 1.55 14.90 -11.87
C HIS A 118 0.90 13.52 -12.08
N LYS A 119 1.49 12.65 -12.91
CA LYS A 119 1.00 11.28 -13.13
C LYS A 119 0.91 10.45 -11.86
N PHE A 120 1.75 10.70 -10.85
CA PHE A 120 1.72 9.96 -9.57
C PHE A 120 0.33 10.01 -8.90
N LYS A 121 -0.46 11.06 -9.16
CA LYS A 121 -1.81 11.27 -8.62
C LYS A 121 -2.82 10.21 -9.05
N TYR A 122 -2.52 9.54 -10.15
CA TYR A 122 -3.41 8.57 -10.78
C TYR A 122 -2.68 7.26 -11.07
N ASP A 123 -1.57 7.01 -10.39
CA ASP A 123 -0.66 5.88 -10.64
C ASP A 123 -1.22 4.56 -10.09
N VAL A 124 -2.38 4.16 -10.62
CA VAL A 124 -3.09 2.95 -10.28
C VAL A 124 -3.56 2.26 -11.56
N ALA A 125 -3.52 0.93 -11.54
CA ALA A 125 -3.96 0.07 -12.61
C ALA A 125 -4.59 -1.20 -12.04
N VAL A 126 -5.41 -1.86 -12.85
CA VAL A 126 -5.87 -3.22 -12.60
C VAL A 126 -5.41 -4.15 -13.70
N ILE A 127 -5.08 -5.37 -13.32
CA ILE A 127 -4.70 -6.46 -14.19
C ILE A 127 -5.79 -7.53 -14.08
N GLN A 128 -6.47 -7.78 -15.19
CA GLN A 128 -7.35 -8.94 -15.31
C GLN A 128 -6.51 -10.16 -15.64
N LEU A 129 -6.66 -11.23 -14.87
CA LEU A 129 -5.90 -12.47 -15.02
C LEU A 129 -6.51 -13.40 -16.07
N GLU A 130 -5.66 -14.13 -16.79
CA GLU A 130 -6.08 -15.18 -17.74
C GLU A 130 -6.81 -16.33 -17.03
N SER A 131 -6.22 -16.78 -15.93
CA SER A 131 -6.78 -17.82 -15.07
C SER A 131 -7.10 -17.21 -13.71
N PRO A 132 -8.34 -17.36 -13.20
CA PRO A 132 -8.68 -16.94 -11.85
C PRO A 132 -7.87 -17.72 -10.80
N VAL A 133 -7.45 -17.04 -9.74
CA VAL A 133 -6.89 -17.70 -8.56
C VAL A 133 -8.03 -18.35 -7.77
N PRO A 134 -7.98 -19.66 -7.49
CA PRO A 134 -9.01 -20.32 -6.70
C PRO A 134 -9.13 -19.70 -5.30
N GLY A 135 -10.36 -19.38 -4.88
CA GLY A 135 -10.60 -18.80 -3.55
C GLY A 135 -10.21 -19.70 -2.38
N SER A 136 -10.12 -21.03 -2.61
CA SER A 136 -9.58 -21.99 -1.64
C SER A 136 -8.07 -21.89 -1.46
N ALA A 137 -7.35 -21.31 -2.43
CA ALA A 137 -5.90 -21.12 -2.39
C ALA A 137 -5.53 -19.73 -1.86
N VAL A 138 -6.22 -18.68 -2.34
CA VAL A 138 -6.00 -17.30 -1.91
C VAL A 138 -7.33 -16.57 -1.86
N THR A 139 -7.69 -16.05 -0.69
CA THR A 139 -8.85 -15.18 -0.52
C THR A 139 -8.53 -13.78 -1.04
N PRO A 140 -9.26 -13.23 -2.03
CA PRO A 140 -9.06 -11.86 -2.48
C PRO A 140 -9.34 -10.85 -1.36
N LEU A 141 -8.58 -9.77 -1.36
CA LEU A 141 -8.71 -8.72 -0.37
C LEU A 141 -9.89 -7.80 -0.69
N ARG A 142 -10.69 -7.46 0.32
CA ARG A 142 -11.75 -6.46 0.17
C ARG A 142 -11.14 -5.07 0.02
N ILE A 143 -11.82 -4.23 -0.74
CA ILE A 143 -11.46 -2.83 -0.91
C ILE A 143 -12.59 -1.93 -0.40
N ALA A 144 -12.24 -0.73 0.05
CA ALA A 144 -13.17 0.30 0.45
C ALA A 144 -12.78 1.64 -0.19
N ASP A 145 -13.71 2.59 -0.21
CA ASP A 145 -13.41 3.93 -0.68
C ASP A 145 -12.40 4.66 0.24
N ASN A 146 -11.94 5.81 -0.22
CA ASN A 146 -10.95 6.61 0.50
C ASN A 146 -11.43 7.22 1.82
N ALA A 147 -12.74 7.18 2.16
CA ALA A 147 -13.21 7.67 3.45
C ALA A 147 -12.66 6.81 4.59
N ALA A 148 -12.38 5.53 4.33
CA ALA A 148 -11.80 4.60 5.29
C ALA A 148 -10.35 4.96 5.72
N LEU A 149 -9.64 5.80 4.96
CA LEU A 149 -8.33 6.34 5.39
C LEU A 149 -8.41 7.13 6.72
N ARG A 150 -9.61 7.59 7.10
CA ARG A 150 -9.84 8.34 8.33
C ARG A 150 -10.32 7.47 9.50
N LEU A 151 -10.52 6.17 9.29
CA LEU A 151 -11.31 5.32 10.19
C LEU A 151 -10.48 4.39 11.11
N GLY A 152 -9.15 4.49 11.13
CA GLY A 152 -8.35 3.71 12.08
C GLY A 152 -6.87 3.60 11.75
N GLU A 153 -6.27 2.52 12.24
CA GLU A 153 -4.89 2.11 11.97
C GLU A 153 -4.68 1.88 10.47
N LEU A 154 -3.51 2.28 9.97
CA LEU A 154 -3.13 2.04 8.59
C LEU A 154 -1.97 1.04 8.51
N ALA A 155 -2.01 0.20 7.50
CA ALA A 155 -0.93 -0.75 7.21
C ALA A 155 -0.41 -0.53 5.79
N VAL A 156 0.87 -0.81 5.58
CA VAL A 156 1.47 -0.90 4.24
C VAL A 156 2.16 -2.24 4.13
N LEU A 157 1.79 -3.02 3.10
CA LEU A 157 2.38 -4.32 2.81
C LEU A 157 3.05 -4.30 1.43
N GLY A 158 4.09 -5.11 1.24
CA GLY A 158 4.66 -5.33 -0.08
C GLY A 158 6.00 -6.05 -0.08
N TYR A 159 6.43 -6.42 -1.27
CA TYR A 159 7.77 -6.96 -1.53
C TYR A 159 8.72 -5.84 -1.89
N HIS A 160 10.00 -5.97 -1.57
CA HIS A 160 10.98 -4.95 -1.95
C HIS A 160 12.39 -5.48 -2.12
N ARG A 161 13.24 -4.74 -2.84
CA ARG A 161 14.58 -5.19 -3.24
C ARG A 161 15.53 -5.61 -2.11
N LYS A 162 15.37 -5.06 -0.89
CA LYS A 162 16.20 -5.42 0.28
C LYS A 162 15.80 -6.76 0.93
N SER A 163 14.57 -7.21 0.72
CA SER A 163 14.01 -8.46 1.25
C SER A 163 13.03 -9.02 0.21
N PRO A 164 13.53 -9.39 -0.98
CA PRO A 164 12.66 -9.65 -2.13
C PRO A 164 11.90 -10.97 -1.99
N ASN A 165 12.41 -11.90 -1.19
CA ASN A 165 11.93 -13.28 -1.13
C ASN A 165 10.81 -13.53 -0.12
N VAL A 166 10.41 -12.52 0.66
CA VAL A 166 9.33 -12.63 1.64
C VAL A 166 8.49 -11.35 1.63
N LEU A 167 7.23 -11.44 2.04
CA LEU A 167 6.36 -10.29 2.20
C LEU A 167 6.81 -9.46 3.41
N ASN A 168 6.81 -8.14 3.26
CA ASN A 168 7.22 -7.17 4.27
C ASN A 168 6.03 -6.26 4.57
N GLY A 169 5.98 -5.69 5.77
CA GLY A 169 4.89 -4.77 6.10
C GLY A 169 4.95 -4.18 7.50
N ARG A 170 4.12 -3.16 7.70
CA ARG A 170 3.84 -2.51 8.98
C ARG A 170 2.34 -2.28 9.12
N PHE A 171 1.82 -2.34 10.34
CA PHE A 171 0.39 -2.20 10.66
C PHE A 171 0.07 -0.96 11.51
N ASP A 172 1.05 -0.08 11.66
CA ASP A 172 1.05 1.07 12.56
C ASP A 172 1.43 2.36 11.81
N CYS A 173 1.18 2.43 10.50
CA CYS A 173 1.46 3.60 9.69
C CYS A 173 0.51 4.75 10.04
N MET A 174 1.03 5.98 10.06
CA MET A 174 0.27 7.21 10.27
C MET A 174 0.14 8.01 8.97
N THR A 175 -1.00 8.68 8.78
CA THR A 175 -1.16 9.66 7.70
C THR A 175 -0.48 10.97 8.07
N LEU A 176 0.47 11.42 7.25
CA LEU A 176 1.16 12.70 7.42
C LEU A 176 0.48 13.84 6.66
N SER A 177 -0.12 13.52 5.51
CA SER A 177 -0.92 14.47 4.74
C SER A 177 -1.90 13.73 3.86
N SER A 178 -3.17 14.14 3.95
CA SER A 178 -4.19 13.92 2.94
C SER A 178 -4.72 15.30 2.54
N GLY A 179 -3.98 16.01 1.69
CA GLY A 179 -4.39 17.33 1.22
C GLY A 179 -5.57 17.26 0.23
N ASN A 180 -5.83 18.35 -0.49
CA ASN A 180 -6.80 18.40 -1.61
C ASN A 180 -6.35 17.60 -2.84
N GLU A 181 -5.17 17.00 -2.80
CA GLU A 181 -4.63 16.19 -3.87
C GLU A 181 -5.14 14.75 -3.75
N PRO A 182 -5.35 14.02 -4.85
CA PRO A 182 -5.84 12.64 -4.84
C PRO A 182 -4.73 11.65 -4.45
N VAL A 183 -3.97 11.96 -3.39
CA VAL A 183 -2.89 11.16 -2.84
C VAL A 183 -2.90 11.21 -1.32
N VAL A 184 -2.35 10.17 -0.71
CA VAL A 184 -2.07 10.11 0.72
C VAL A 184 -0.59 9.88 0.95
N ILE A 185 -0.02 10.57 1.93
CA ILE A 185 1.37 10.40 2.38
C ILE A 185 1.35 9.74 3.74
N LEU A 186 2.09 8.64 3.89
CA LEU A 186 2.25 7.91 5.16
C LEU A 186 3.70 7.92 5.64
N ASP A 187 3.89 7.79 6.96
CA ASP A 187 5.20 7.76 7.62
C ASP A 187 5.99 6.45 7.45
N CYS A 188 5.37 5.42 6.88
CA CYS A 188 6.05 4.17 6.54
C CYS A 188 7.00 4.35 5.34
N GLU A 189 8.27 3.94 5.50
CA GLU A 189 9.24 3.98 4.40
C GLU A 189 8.93 2.88 3.38
N VAL A 190 8.84 3.29 2.11
CA VAL A 190 8.74 2.38 0.96
C VAL A 190 9.90 2.60 0.01
N ILE A 191 10.35 1.50 -0.60
CA ILE A 191 11.45 1.48 -1.57
C ILE A 191 11.03 0.72 -2.83
N ASN A 192 11.94 0.63 -3.81
CA ASN A 192 11.70 -0.10 -5.05
C ASN A 192 11.23 -1.54 -4.78
N GLY A 193 10.11 -1.88 -5.41
CA GLY A 193 9.37 -3.14 -5.24
C GLY A 193 8.04 -2.95 -4.49
N ASN A 194 7.97 -2.01 -3.53
CA ASN A 194 6.74 -1.78 -2.76
C ASN A 194 5.61 -1.20 -3.61
N SER A 195 5.94 -0.50 -4.72
CA SER A 195 4.98 0.04 -5.68
C SER A 195 3.93 -1.00 -6.08
N GLY A 196 2.67 -0.60 -6.08
CA GLY A 196 1.51 -1.45 -6.33
C GLY A 196 1.05 -2.28 -5.13
N GLY A 197 1.80 -2.29 -4.03
CA GLY A 197 1.39 -2.88 -2.77
C GLY A 197 0.22 -2.12 -2.13
N PRO A 198 -0.54 -2.77 -1.24
CA PRO A 198 -1.72 -2.16 -0.66
C PRO A 198 -1.37 -1.25 0.52
N VAL A 199 -2.13 -0.17 0.64
CA VAL A 199 -2.36 0.51 1.91
C VAL A 199 -3.70 0.03 2.44
N LEU A 200 -3.70 -0.49 3.67
CA LEU A 200 -4.88 -1.01 4.34
C LEU A 200 -5.34 -0.05 5.42
N ALA A 201 -6.65 0.02 5.64
CA ALA A 201 -7.25 0.63 6.83
C ALA A 201 -8.01 -0.41 7.63
N ARG A 202 -7.94 -0.31 8.95
CA ARG A 202 -8.70 -1.17 9.85
C ARG A 202 -10.10 -0.61 10.09
N VAL A 203 -11.12 -1.22 9.48
CA VAL A 203 -12.54 -0.86 9.62
C VAL A 203 -13.27 -1.98 10.34
N THR A 204 -13.88 -1.69 11.49
CA THR A 204 -14.68 -2.67 12.27
C THR A 204 -13.95 -4.02 12.48
N ASN A 205 -12.66 -3.97 12.82
CA ASN A 205 -11.74 -5.12 12.98
C ASN A 205 -11.34 -5.88 11.70
N GLU A 206 -11.76 -5.42 10.52
CA GLU A 206 -11.32 -5.97 9.24
C GLU A 206 -10.35 -4.99 8.56
N TRP A 207 -9.30 -5.52 7.95
CA TRP A 207 -8.41 -4.73 7.12
C TRP A 207 -8.92 -4.72 5.68
N VAL A 208 -9.11 -3.53 5.14
CA VAL A 208 -9.56 -3.31 3.75
C VAL A 208 -8.55 -2.46 3.02
N LEU A 209 -8.34 -2.74 1.73
CA LEU A 209 -7.47 -1.91 0.88
C LEU A 209 -8.16 -0.59 0.59
N VAL A 210 -7.46 0.51 0.88
CA VAL A 210 -7.97 1.88 0.74
C VAL A 210 -7.07 2.78 -0.11
N ALA A 211 -5.83 2.39 -0.36
CA ALA A 211 -4.95 3.05 -1.31
C ALA A 211 -3.92 2.06 -1.88
N VAL A 212 -3.24 2.47 -2.96
CA VAL A 212 -2.20 1.69 -3.64
C VAL A 212 -0.91 2.49 -3.61
N VAL A 213 0.20 1.89 -3.17
CA VAL A 213 1.50 2.55 -3.14
C VAL A 213 1.93 2.91 -4.56
N ALA A 214 2.06 4.20 -4.84
CA ALA A 214 2.56 4.71 -6.12
C ALA A 214 4.09 4.88 -6.10
N GLY A 215 4.66 5.16 -4.93
CA GLY A 215 6.10 5.31 -4.79
C GLY A 215 6.46 5.95 -3.47
N ARG A 216 7.56 6.71 -3.47
CA ARG A 216 8.06 7.41 -2.29
C ARG A 216 8.14 8.92 -2.52
N VAL A 217 8.01 9.66 -1.43
CA VAL A 217 8.32 11.09 -1.34
C VAL A 217 9.28 11.32 -0.18
N GLY A 218 9.80 12.55 -0.05
CA GLY A 218 10.81 12.86 0.96
C GLY A 218 12.23 12.54 0.50
N GLY A 219 13.17 13.36 0.99
CA GLY A 219 14.60 13.24 0.69
C GLY A 219 15.26 12.18 1.57
N GLU A 220 15.82 12.62 2.70
CA GLU A 220 16.51 11.76 3.67
C GLU A 220 15.56 10.88 4.49
N THR A 221 14.30 11.30 4.65
CA THR A 221 13.23 10.53 5.30
C THR A 221 12.24 10.07 4.22
N PRO A 222 12.44 8.89 3.61
CA PRO A 222 11.54 8.35 2.59
C PRO A 222 10.18 7.96 3.19
N LEU A 223 9.11 8.49 2.60
CA LEU A 223 7.71 8.29 3.02
C LEU A 223 6.92 7.59 1.92
N ALA A 224 5.89 6.84 2.30
CA ALA A 224 4.98 6.25 1.33
C ALA A 224 4.09 7.31 0.68
N LEU A 225 4.03 7.30 -0.65
CA LEU A 225 3.04 8.02 -1.44
C LEU A 225 2.09 6.99 -2.05
N ALA A 226 0.79 7.12 -1.77
CA ALA A 226 -0.22 6.20 -2.27
C ALA A 226 -1.40 6.92 -2.93
N VAL A 227 -2.02 6.26 -3.90
CA VAL A 227 -3.22 6.72 -4.61
C VAL A 227 -4.43 6.06 -3.94
N PRO A 228 -5.33 6.83 -3.32
CA PRO A 228 -6.54 6.29 -2.71
C PRO A 228 -7.44 5.57 -3.71
N VAL A 229 -8.20 4.60 -3.20
CA VAL A 229 -9.24 3.92 -3.96
C VAL A 229 -10.31 4.93 -4.33
N ASP A 230 -10.55 5.06 -5.63
CA ASP A 230 -11.55 5.95 -6.21
C ASP A 230 -12.68 5.15 -6.90
N GLU A 231 -13.66 5.85 -7.45
CA GLU A 231 -14.77 5.21 -8.16
C GLU A 231 -14.34 4.45 -9.42
N TRP A 232 -13.24 4.83 -10.07
CA TRP A 232 -12.73 4.05 -11.21
C TRP A 232 -12.31 2.65 -10.78
N LEU A 233 -11.54 2.54 -9.69
CA LEU A 233 -11.11 1.24 -9.16
C LEU A 233 -12.29 0.44 -8.61
N LEU A 234 -13.23 1.07 -7.89
CA LEU A 234 -14.42 0.42 -7.36
C LEU A 234 -15.30 -0.18 -8.48
N ARG A 235 -15.43 0.49 -9.63
CA ARG A 235 -16.18 -0.05 -10.79
C ARG A 235 -15.54 -1.32 -11.34
N HIS A 236 -14.21 -1.34 -11.50
CA HIS A 236 -13.49 -2.54 -11.96
C HIS A 236 -13.65 -3.71 -10.99
N TRP A 237 -13.55 -3.43 -9.69
CA TRP A 237 -13.75 -4.43 -8.65
C TRP A 237 -15.16 -5.02 -8.66
N ARG A 238 -16.20 -4.17 -8.67
CA ARG A 238 -17.60 -4.59 -8.76
C ARG A 238 -17.85 -5.45 -10.02
N ALA A 239 -17.31 -5.05 -11.16
CA ALA A 239 -17.42 -5.83 -12.40
C ALA A 239 -16.73 -7.21 -12.29
N ALA A 240 -15.57 -7.29 -11.63
CA ALA A 240 -14.88 -8.55 -11.40
C ALA A 240 -15.64 -9.50 -10.45
N LEU A 241 -16.31 -8.96 -9.43
CA LEU A 241 -17.17 -9.76 -8.55
C LEU A 241 -18.35 -10.37 -9.32
N VAL A 242 -18.98 -9.61 -10.23
CA VAL A 242 -20.04 -10.14 -11.10
C VAL A 242 -19.52 -11.27 -11.98
N ARG A 243 -18.34 -11.12 -12.60
CA ARG A 243 -17.72 -12.19 -13.40
C ARG A 243 -17.41 -13.43 -12.56
N ALA A 244 -16.96 -13.25 -11.32
CA ALA A 244 -16.63 -14.35 -10.43
C ALA A 244 -17.88 -15.17 -10.05
N GLU A 245 -19.00 -14.51 -9.78
CA GLU A 245 -20.26 -15.18 -9.45
C GLU A 245 -20.79 -15.99 -10.63
N GLN A 246 -20.72 -15.45 -11.85
CA GLN A 246 -21.11 -16.14 -13.08
C GLN A 246 -20.28 -17.42 -13.38
N ARG A 247 -19.12 -17.57 -12.75
CA ARG A 247 -18.22 -18.72 -12.92
C ARG A 247 -18.38 -19.79 -11.85
N ARG A 248 -19.22 -19.58 -10.81
CA ARG A 248 -19.41 -20.59 -9.78
C ARG A 248 -20.15 -21.79 -10.38
N PRO A 249 -19.62 -23.02 -10.25
CA PRO A 249 -20.40 -24.20 -10.58
C PRO A 249 -21.65 -24.23 -9.68
N GLY A 250 -22.81 -24.41 -10.30
CA GLY A 250 -24.11 -24.55 -9.61
C GLY A 250 -24.25 -25.87 -8.85
#